data_AF-A0A0R3GWA5-F1
#
_entry.id   AF-A0A0R3GWA5-F1
#
_cell.length_a   1.000
_cell.length_b   1.000
_cell.length_c   1.000
_cell.angle_alpha   90.00
_cell.angle_beta   90.00
_cell.angle_gamma   90.00
#
_symmetry.space_group_name_H-M   'P 1'
#
loop_
_entity.id
_entity.type
_entity.pdbx_description
1 polymer ?
#
loop_
_entity_poly.entity_id
_entity_poly.type
_entity_poly.pdbx_seq_one_letter_code
_entity_poly.pdbx_strand_id
1 'polypeptide(L)'
;MSGDENVLKVDLAALGKLGPHLRTLADQLTGSTAANVAPPAGADPGLAALYGVSKAIADVKRIGAARLNTIADFADEAQQAFAITESSLAAGYSNLPSIYQPPKRA
;
A
#
# COMPACT_ATOMS: atom_id res chain seq x y z
N MET A 1 -17.64 6.70 -23.59
CA MET A 1 -17.25 6.18 -22.26
C MET A 1 -16.10 5.17 -22.30
N SER A 2 -15.55 4.77 -23.46
CA SER A 2 -14.47 3.76 -23.52
C SER A 2 -13.10 4.22 -22.98
N GLY A 3 -12.91 5.52 -22.73
CA GLY A 3 -11.66 6.07 -22.18
C GLY A 3 -11.49 5.77 -20.68
N ASP A 4 -12.52 6.05 -19.88
CA ASP A 4 -12.50 5.87 -18.42
C ASP A 4 -12.34 4.42 -17.98
N GLU A 5 -12.98 3.49 -18.68
CA GLU A 5 -12.92 2.06 -18.34
C GLU A 5 -11.51 1.48 -18.54
N ASN A 6 -10.75 2.03 -19.50
CA ASN A 6 -9.35 1.67 -19.70
C ASN A 6 -8.45 2.28 -18.60
N VAL A 7 -8.77 3.49 -18.13
CA VAL A 7 -8.03 4.14 -17.03
C VAL A 7 -8.21 3.35 -15.73
N LEU A 8 -9.46 3.02 -15.36
CA LEU A 8 -9.73 2.26 -14.14
C LEU A 8 -9.04 0.89 -14.13
N LYS A 9 -9.04 0.17 -15.26
CA LYS A 9 -8.35 -1.13 -15.39
C LYS A 9 -6.84 -0.99 -15.19
N VAL A 10 -6.24 0.07 -15.74
CA VAL A 10 -4.81 0.37 -15.55
C VAL A 10 -4.51 0.69 -14.09
N ASP A 11 -5.34 1.52 -13.45
CA ASP A 11 -5.17 1.92 -12.04
C ASP A 11 -5.34 0.74 -11.09
N LEU A 12 -6.33 -0.12 -11.31
CA LEU A 12 -6.51 -1.36 -10.55
C LEU A 12 -5.30 -2.29 -10.67
N ALA A 13 -4.73 -2.41 -11.88
CA ALA A 13 -3.53 -3.20 -12.10
C ALA A 13 -2.29 -2.58 -11.42
N ALA A 14 -2.23 -1.24 -11.30
CA ALA A 14 -1.18 -0.56 -10.57
C ALA A 14 -1.32 -0.75 -9.06
N LEU A 15 -2.54 -0.59 -8.51
CA LEU A 15 -2.83 -0.85 -7.10
C LEU A 15 -2.47 -2.28 -6.70
N GLY A 16 -2.82 -3.27 -7.53
CA GLY A 16 -2.48 -4.67 -7.26
C GLY A 16 -0.99 -5.00 -7.30
N LYS A 17 -0.16 -4.13 -7.88
CA LYS A 17 1.31 -4.25 -7.82
C LYS A 17 1.90 -3.49 -6.65
N LEU A 18 1.23 -2.44 -6.18
CA LEU A 18 1.73 -1.55 -5.14
C LEU A 18 1.86 -2.27 -3.79
N GLY A 19 0.83 -3.02 -3.37
CA GLY A 19 0.83 -3.76 -2.11
C GLY A 19 2.07 -4.68 -1.94
N PRO A 20 2.31 -5.62 -2.86
CA PRO A 20 3.48 -6.51 -2.81
C PRO A 20 4.82 -5.77 -2.80
N HIS A 21 4.96 -4.69 -3.58
CA HIS A 21 6.19 -3.90 -3.62
C HIS A 21 6.46 -3.19 -2.29
N LEU A 22 5.43 -2.58 -1.68
CA LEU A 22 5.57 -1.89 -0.41
C LEU A 22 5.91 -2.86 0.74
N ARG A 23 5.31 -4.05 0.76
CA ARG A 23 5.65 -5.10 1.74
C ARG A 23 7.09 -5.58 1.58
N THR A 24 7.54 -5.78 0.34
CA THR A 24 8.95 -6.13 0.07
C THR A 24 9.92 -5.07 0.61
N LEU A 25 9.61 -3.79 0.41
CA LEU A 25 10.40 -2.69 0.96
C LEU A 25 10.36 -2.65 2.50
N ALA A 26 9.19 -2.91 3.10
CA ALA A 26 9.04 -3.00 4.55
C ALA A 26 9.88 -4.13 5.16
N ASP A 27 9.91 -5.29 4.50
CA ASP A 27 10.71 -6.45 4.90
C ASP A 27 12.21 -6.16 4.81
N GLN A 28 12.66 -5.52 3.72
CA GLN A 28 14.06 -5.10 3.56
C GLN A 28 14.46 -4.10 4.65
N LEU A 29 13.59 -3.14 4.97
CA LEU A 29 13.84 -2.14 5.99
C LEU A 29 13.93 -2.78 7.38
N THR A 30 13.02 -3.71 7.68
CA THR A 30 13.00 -4.48 8.93
C THR A 30 14.23 -5.38 9.05
N GLY A 31 14.58 -6.13 8.00
CA GLY A 31 15.75 -7.01 7.98
C GLY A 31 17.08 -6.26 8.11
N SER A 32 17.16 -5.02 7.65
CA SER A 32 18.34 -4.16 7.82
C SER A 32 18.39 -3.42 9.17
N THR A 33 17.40 -3.63 10.04
CA THR A 33 17.29 -2.96 11.34
C THR A 33 17.90 -3.83 12.43
N ALA A 34 18.86 -3.30 13.18
CA ALA A 34 19.43 -4.02 14.31
C ALA A 34 18.37 -4.29 15.38
N ALA A 35 18.25 -5.55 15.81
CA ALA A 35 17.25 -5.99 16.78
C ALA A 35 17.40 -5.28 18.14
N ASN A 36 18.64 -5.11 18.61
CA ASN A 36 18.96 -4.43 19.86
C ASN A 36 20.04 -3.38 19.65
N VAL A 37 19.74 -2.14 20.01
CA VAL A 37 20.69 -1.04 20.04
C VAL A 37 20.68 -0.46 21.46
N ALA A 38 21.54 -0.98 22.31
CA ALA A 38 21.69 -0.53 23.69
C ALA A 38 23.17 -0.36 24.01
N PRO A 39 23.57 0.75 24.65
CA PRO A 39 24.94 0.95 25.07
C PRO A 39 25.32 -0.06 26.18
N PRO A 40 26.60 -0.49 26.24
CA PRO A 40 27.08 -1.28 27.36
C PRO A 40 26.99 -0.50 28.68
N ALA A 41 26.84 -1.22 29.80
CA ALA A 41 26.79 -0.61 31.11
C ALA A 41 28.08 0.15 31.42
N GLY A 42 27.96 1.40 31.87
CA GLY A 42 29.12 2.26 32.15
C GLY A 42 29.76 2.89 30.90
N ALA A 43 29.08 2.88 29.74
CA ALA A 43 29.53 3.60 28.55
C ALA A 43 29.80 5.07 28.85
N ASP A 44 30.90 5.60 28.32
CA ASP A 44 31.18 7.03 28.39
C ASP A 44 30.12 7.83 27.60
N PRO A 45 29.97 9.14 27.88
CA PRO A 45 28.94 9.96 27.22
C PRO A 45 29.03 9.99 25.70
N GLY A 46 30.24 9.92 25.12
CA GLY A 46 30.44 9.92 23.68
C GLY A 46 29.94 8.63 23.03
N LEU A 47 30.29 7.49 23.61
CA LEU A 47 29.78 6.19 23.18
C LEU A 47 28.26 6.07 23.36
N ALA A 48 27.73 6.54 24.49
CA ALA A 48 26.29 6.55 24.75
C ALA A 48 25.52 7.37 23.69
N ALA A 49 26.07 8.51 23.25
CA ALA A 49 25.48 9.32 22.20
C ALA A 49 25.42 8.59 20.85
N LEU A 50 26.48 7.87 20.46
CA LEU A 50 26.49 7.06 19.23
C LEU A 50 25.44 5.94 19.25
N TYR A 51 25.25 5.29 20.39
CA TYR A 51 24.16 4.32 20.57
C TYR A 51 22.78 4.99 20.51
N GLY A 52 22.64 6.20 21.06
CA GLY A 52 21.43 7.00 20.93
C GLY A 52 21.06 7.28 19.46
N VAL A 53 22.02 7.71 18.65
CA VAL A 53 21.83 7.92 17.20
C VAL A 53 21.47 6.60 16.51
N SER A 54 22.18 5.53 16.80
CA SER A 54 21.93 4.21 16.22
C SER A 54 20.52 3.69 16.54
N LYS A 55 20.05 3.95 17.77
CA LYS A 55 18.68 3.61 18.20
C LYS A 55 17.65 4.45 17.44
N ALA A 56 17.86 5.76 17.32
CA ALA A 56 16.97 6.64 16.57
C ALA A 56 16.84 6.20 15.11
N ILE A 57 17.94 5.81 14.46
CA ILE A 57 17.93 5.25 13.10
C ILE A 57 17.10 3.96 13.05
N ALA A 58 17.30 3.04 14.00
CA ALA A 58 16.55 1.80 14.06
C ALA A 58 15.04 2.05 14.26
N ASP A 59 14.66 3.02 15.09
CA ASP A 59 13.27 3.37 15.32
C ASP A 59 12.60 3.99 14.08
N VAL A 60 13.31 4.88 13.38
CA VAL A 60 12.82 5.43 12.10
C VAL A 60 12.61 4.33 11.06
N LYS A 61 13.52 3.35 10.97
CA LYS A 61 13.35 2.20 10.08
C LYS A 61 12.11 1.38 10.44
N ARG A 62 11.87 1.08 11.72
CA ARG A 62 10.66 0.38 12.18
C ARG A 62 9.38 1.12 11.83
N ILE A 63 9.35 2.43 12.09
CA ILE A 63 8.20 3.29 11.76
C ILE A 63 7.97 3.32 10.25
N GLY A 64 9.04 3.44 9.46
CA GLY A 64 8.97 3.40 8.00
C GLY A 64 8.35 2.09 7.50
N ALA A 65 8.82 0.95 8.02
CA ALA A 65 8.32 -0.36 7.63
C ALA A 65 6.83 -0.52 7.98
N ALA A 66 6.43 -0.12 9.18
CA ALA A 66 5.03 -0.14 9.62
C ALA A 66 4.13 0.70 8.69
N ARG A 67 4.58 1.91 8.31
CA ARG A 67 3.83 2.78 7.39
C ARG A 67 3.71 2.17 5.99
N LEU A 68 4.77 1.56 5.47
CA LEU A 68 4.73 0.87 4.17
C LEU A 68 3.69 -0.26 4.17
N ASN A 69 3.62 -1.04 5.25
CA ASN A 69 2.60 -2.08 5.40
C ASN A 69 1.18 -1.48 5.45
N THR A 70 0.96 -0.40 6.21
CA THR A 70 -0.35 0.27 6.25
C THR A 70 -0.77 0.78 4.87
N ILE A 71 0.14 1.36 4.09
CA ILE A 71 -0.17 1.83 2.73
C ILE A 71 -0.44 0.64 1.80
N ALA A 72 0.27 -0.48 1.96
CA ALA A 72 0.00 -1.70 1.21
C ALA A 72 -1.41 -2.24 1.48
N ASP A 73 -1.83 -2.29 2.75
CA ASP A 73 -3.16 -2.73 3.14
C ASP A 73 -4.24 -1.80 2.57
N PHE A 74 -4.02 -0.49 2.64
CA PHE A 74 -4.90 0.50 2.01
C PHE A 74 -5.01 0.34 0.49
N ALA A 75 -3.90 0.05 -0.19
CA ALA A 75 -3.89 -0.16 -1.64
C ALA A 75 -4.68 -1.41 -2.04
N ASP A 76 -4.56 -2.51 -1.27
CA ASP A 76 -5.31 -3.74 -1.50
C ASP A 76 -6.82 -3.52 -1.26
N GLU A 77 -7.18 -2.79 -0.19
CA GLU A 77 -8.57 -2.43 0.10
C GLU A 77 -9.16 -1.55 -1.01
N ALA A 78 -8.42 -0.53 -1.46
CA ALA A 78 -8.85 0.34 -2.54
C ALA A 78 -9.06 -0.44 -3.84
N GLN A 79 -8.13 -1.32 -4.21
CA GLN A 79 -8.26 -2.17 -5.39
C GLN A 79 -9.53 -3.03 -5.32
N GLN A 80 -9.79 -3.65 -4.16
CA GLN A 80 -10.96 -4.49 -3.97
C GLN A 80 -12.26 -3.67 -4.05
N ALA A 81 -12.32 -2.52 -3.37
CA ALA A 81 -13.50 -1.66 -3.35
C ALA A 81 -13.86 -1.14 -4.75
N PHE A 82 -12.86 -0.71 -5.52
CA PHE A 82 -13.07 -0.23 -6.89
C PHE A 82 -13.52 -1.36 -7.84
N ALA A 83 -12.92 -2.55 -7.74
CA ALA A 83 -13.33 -3.70 -8.56
C ALA A 83 -14.78 -4.13 -8.26
N ILE A 84 -15.19 -4.13 -6.99
CA ILE A 84 -16.59 -4.41 -6.60
C ILE A 84 -17.53 -3.34 -7.14
N THR A 85 -17.14 -2.07 -7.05
CA THR A 85 -17.96 -0.96 -7.54
C THR A 85 -18.16 -1.04 -9.06
N GLU A 86 -17.11 -1.33 -9.83
CA GLU A 86 -17.21 -1.55 -11.29
C GLU A 86 -18.15 -2.72 -11.61
N SER A 87 -18.00 -3.86 -10.92
CA SER A 87 -18.85 -5.04 -11.13
C SER A 87 -20.32 -4.77 -10.82
N SER A 88 -20.61 -4.05 -9.73
CA SER A 88 -21.98 -3.72 -9.32
C SER A 88 -22.62 -2.70 -10.28
N LEU A 89 -21.85 -1.74 -10.77
CA LEU A 89 -22.29 -0.79 -11.79
C LEU A 89 -22.63 -1.52 -13.09
N ALA A 90 -21.76 -2.42 -13.55
CA ALA A 90 -22.00 -3.22 -14.76
C ALA A 90 -23.28 -4.06 -14.64
N ALA A 91 -23.47 -4.74 -13.49
CA ALA A 91 -24.68 -5.51 -13.21
C ALA A 91 -25.95 -4.63 -13.14
N GLY A 92 -25.84 -3.43 -12.54
CA GLY A 92 -26.92 -2.45 -12.51
C GLY A 92 -27.34 -2.03 -13.92
N TYR A 93 -26.37 -1.69 -14.78
CA TYR A 93 -26.63 -1.34 -16.19
C TYR A 93 -27.26 -2.48 -16.98
N SER A 94 -26.78 -3.72 -16.81
CA SER A 94 -27.37 -4.86 -17.52
C SER A 94 -28.81 -5.15 -17.10
N ASN A 95 -29.17 -4.80 -15.86
CA ASN A 95 -30.51 -5.03 -15.30
C ASN A 95 -31.48 -3.86 -15.52
N LEU A 96 -31.07 -2.77 -16.18
CA LEU A 96 -31.97 -1.66 -16.50
C LEU A 96 -33.09 -2.14 -17.44
N PRO A 97 -34.35 -1.71 -17.21
CA PRO A 97 -35.43 -1.91 -18.18
C PRO A 97 -35.03 -1.38 -19.56
N SER A 98 -35.46 -2.07 -20.62
CA SER A 98 -35.04 -1.77 -22.00
C SER A 98 -35.31 -0.33 -22.44
N ILE A 99 -36.31 0.33 -21.85
CA ILE A 99 -36.63 1.76 -22.10
C ILE A 99 -35.54 2.72 -21.62
N TYR A 100 -34.68 2.30 -20.69
CA TYR A 100 -33.55 3.06 -20.17
C TYR A 100 -32.21 2.57 -20.71
N GLN A 101 -32.20 1.49 -21.52
CA GLN A 101 -31.00 1.00 -22.16
C GLN A 101 -30.71 1.82 -23.43
N PRO A 102 -29.45 2.22 -23.68
CA PRO A 102 -29.10 2.90 -24.93
C PRO A 102 -29.41 1.98 -26.13
N PRO A 103 -29.86 2.53 -27.26
CA PRO A 103 -30.19 1.73 -28.44
C PRO A 103 -28.95 0.95 -28.90
N LYS A 104 -29.12 -0.36 -29.12
CA LYS A 104 -28.06 -1.20 -29.69
C LYS A 104 -27.67 -0.60 -31.04
N ARG A 105 -26.43 -0.12 -31.17
CA ARG A 105 -25.91 0.35 -32.46
C ARG A 105 -25.89 -0.84 -33.42
N ALA A 106 -26.49 -0.64 -34.59
CA ALA A 106 -26.53 -1.61 -35.69
C ALA A 106 -25.13 -1.87 -36.25
#